data_AF-A0A662IB78-F1
#
_entry.id   AF-A0A662IB78-F1
#
_cell.length_a   1.000
_cell.length_b   1.000
_cell.length_c   1.000
_cell.angle_alpha   90.00
_cell.angle_beta   90.00
_cell.angle_gamma   90.00
#
_symmetry.space_group_name_H-M   'P 1'
#
loop_
_entity.id
_entity.type
_entity.pdbx_description
1 polymer ?
#
loop_
_entity_poly.entity_id
_entity_poly.type
_entity_poly.pdbx_seq_one_letter_code
_entity_poly.pdbx_strand_id
1 'polypeptide(L)'
;AEAVKRGYVVPPACVDGLDLAYHARAVITGGGTMAREAALLGVPSYYTFPLRLRVSEYVSELGFPLYHWRGGPRELAEEIAERGPGELEEALRRARELVNRLESPEHVVLRVLERIVQARGGA
;
A
#
# COMPACT_ATOMS: atom_id res chain seq x y z
N ALA A 1 1.42 -20.98 15.34
CA ALA A 1 0.87 -22.09 16.16
C ALA A 1 0.14 -23.14 15.32
N GLU A 2 -0.80 -22.77 14.44
CA GLU A 2 -1.43 -23.69 13.45
C GLU A 2 -0.94 -23.43 12.02
N ALA A 3 -0.81 -22.15 11.63
CA ALA A 3 -0.28 -21.78 10.31
C ALA A 3 1.11 -22.38 10.03
N VAL A 4 2.01 -22.33 11.01
CA VAL A 4 3.34 -22.94 10.92
C VAL A 4 3.26 -24.45 10.67
N LYS A 5 2.32 -25.16 11.31
CA LYS A 5 2.12 -26.61 11.10
C LYS A 5 1.65 -26.91 9.68
N ARG A 6 0.93 -25.98 9.06
CA ARG A 6 0.48 -26.04 7.66
C ARG A 6 1.55 -25.57 6.67
N GLY A 7 2.77 -25.28 7.13
CA GLY A 7 3.90 -24.87 6.28
C GLY A 7 3.96 -23.37 5.99
N TYR A 8 3.12 -22.54 6.60
CA TYR A 8 3.23 -21.08 6.45
C TYR A 8 4.41 -20.53 7.25
N VAL A 9 5.17 -19.63 6.63
CA VAL A 9 6.25 -18.91 7.28
C VAL A 9 5.65 -17.82 8.18
N VAL A 10 5.95 -17.90 9.48
CA VAL A 10 5.61 -16.86 10.46
C VAL A 10 6.92 -16.36 11.07
N PRO A 11 7.31 -15.10 10.85
CA PRO A 11 8.55 -14.57 11.43
C PRO A 11 8.54 -14.68 12.97
N PRO A 12 9.66 -15.10 13.60
CA PRO A 12 9.74 -15.23 15.06
C PRO A 12 9.88 -13.89 15.79
N ALA A 13 10.14 -12.81 15.05
CA ALA A 13 10.29 -11.44 15.52
C ALA A 13 9.77 -10.46 14.45
N CYS A 14 9.71 -9.17 14.80
CA CYS A 14 9.42 -8.12 13.83
C CYS A 14 10.45 -8.14 12.70
N VAL A 15 9.95 -7.99 11.47
CA VAL A 15 10.74 -7.85 10.25
C VAL A 15 10.53 -6.48 9.66
N ASP A 16 11.41 -6.07 8.75
CA ASP A 16 11.16 -4.91 7.90
C ASP A 16 9.98 -5.22 6.98
N GLY A 17 8.84 -4.59 7.25
CA GLY A 17 7.61 -4.82 6.50
C GLY A 17 7.66 -4.25 5.08
N LEU A 18 8.42 -3.17 4.86
CA LEU A 18 8.55 -2.55 3.54
C LEU A 18 9.42 -3.40 2.63
N ASP A 19 10.54 -3.90 3.15
CA ASP A 19 11.43 -4.82 2.41
C ASP A 19 10.70 -6.13 2.06
N LEU A 20 9.98 -6.70 3.03
CA LEU A 20 9.16 -7.89 2.79
C LEU A 20 8.07 -7.63 1.74
N ALA A 21 7.39 -6.49 1.83
CA ALA A 21 6.35 -6.12 0.86
C ALA A 21 6.96 -5.97 -0.54
N TYR A 22 8.07 -5.25 -0.68
CA TYR A 22 8.76 -5.00 -1.95
C TYR A 22 9.13 -6.29 -2.69
N HIS A 23 9.57 -7.32 -1.96
CA HIS A 23 9.93 -8.62 -2.52
C HIS A 23 8.74 -9.58 -2.67
N ALA A 24 7.55 -9.22 -2.20
CA ALA A 24 6.37 -10.06 -2.32
C ALA A 24 5.75 -9.99 -3.72
N ARG A 25 5.10 -11.08 -4.12
CA ARG A 25 4.25 -11.11 -5.32
C ARG A 25 2.98 -10.26 -5.15
N ALA A 26 2.43 -10.26 -3.95
CA ALA A 26 1.26 -9.49 -3.56
C ALA A 26 1.21 -9.37 -2.03
N VAL A 27 0.55 -8.32 -1.54
CA VAL A 27 0.27 -8.11 -0.11
C VAL A 27 -1.23 -8.24 0.13
N ILE A 28 -1.62 -9.07 1.09
CA ILE A 28 -3.01 -9.18 1.56
C ILE A 28 -3.06 -8.79 3.03
N THR A 29 -3.93 -7.85 3.39
CA THR A 29 -4.02 -7.36 4.77
C THR A 29 -5.41 -6.89 5.14
N GLY A 30 -5.77 -7.00 6.42
CA GLY A 30 -6.99 -6.37 6.95
C GLY A 30 -6.87 -4.86 7.11
N GLY A 31 -5.65 -4.30 7.11
CA GLY A 31 -5.39 -2.89 7.37
C GLY A 31 -5.12 -2.07 6.11
N GLY A 32 -5.74 -0.90 5.99
CA GLY A 32 -5.54 -0.03 4.83
C GLY A 32 -4.14 0.59 4.72
N THR A 33 -3.42 0.75 5.82
CA THR A 33 -2.07 1.38 5.83
C THR A 33 -1.03 0.52 5.13
N MET A 34 -0.85 -0.73 5.59
CA MET A 34 0.11 -1.66 4.99
C MET A 34 -0.19 -1.95 3.52
N ALA A 35 -1.48 -2.01 3.13
CA ALA A 35 -1.85 -2.16 1.72
C ALA A 35 -1.44 -0.94 0.87
N ARG A 36 -1.62 0.29 1.39
CA ARG A 36 -1.20 1.51 0.69
C ARG A 36 0.32 1.58 0.57
N GLU A 37 1.05 1.28 1.63
CA GLU A 37 2.52 1.25 1.63
C GLU A 37 3.05 0.30 0.56
N ALA A 38 2.53 -0.93 0.51
CA ALA A 38 2.92 -1.91 -0.51
C ALA A 38 2.51 -1.50 -1.93
N ALA A 39 1.32 -0.91 -2.11
CA ALA A 39 0.89 -0.41 -3.42
C ALA A 39 1.77 0.74 -3.93
N LEU A 40 2.21 1.64 -3.04
CA LEU A 40 3.13 2.73 -3.37
C LEU A 40 4.53 2.21 -3.77
N LEU A 41 4.92 1.03 -3.29
CA LEU A 41 6.12 0.31 -3.77
C LEU A 41 5.90 -0.37 -5.14
N GLY A 42 4.66 -0.40 -5.65
CA GLY A 42 4.26 -1.02 -6.90
C GLY A 42 3.89 -2.49 -6.79
N VAL A 43 3.68 -2.98 -5.57
CA VAL A 43 3.31 -4.37 -5.30
C VAL A 43 1.78 -4.47 -5.28
N PRO A 44 1.17 -5.41 -6.03
CA PRO A 44 -0.26 -5.67 -5.97
C PRO A 44 -0.74 -5.88 -4.53
N SER A 45 -1.64 -5.02 -4.07
CA SER A 45 -2.00 -4.94 -2.66
C SER A 45 -3.50 -4.96 -2.46
N TYR A 46 -3.95 -5.87 -1.60
CA TYR A 46 -5.34 -6.16 -1.34
C TYR A 46 -5.65 -5.88 0.11
N TYR A 47 -6.56 -4.95 0.37
CA TYR A 47 -7.09 -4.74 1.71
C TYR A 47 -8.48 -5.35 1.83
N THR A 48 -8.75 -6.00 2.96
CA THR A 48 -10.05 -6.65 3.25
C THR A 48 -10.85 -5.92 4.34
N PHE A 49 -10.44 -4.70 4.70
CA PHE A 49 -11.15 -3.89 5.69
C PHE A 49 -12.62 -3.68 5.29
N PRO A 50 -13.61 -3.79 6.20
CA PRO A 50 -15.03 -3.77 5.82
C PRO A 50 -15.46 -2.48 5.10
N LEU A 51 -14.85 -1.36 5.46
CA LEU A 51 -15.17 -0.05 4.89
C LEU A 51 -14.24 0.29 3.73
N ARG A 52 -14.79 1.00 2.73
CA ARG A 52 -13.95 1.68 1.75
C ARG A 52 -13.31 2.88 2.43
N LEU A 53 -12.00 3.00 2.27
CA LEU A 53 -11.23 4.09 2.85
C LEU A 53 -10.98 5.11 1.74
N ARG A 54 -11.45 6.35 1.91
CA ARG A 54 -11.32 7.40 0.86
C ARG A 54 -9.89 7.59 0.39
N VAL A 55 -8.92 7.51 1.32
CA VAL A 55 -7.49 7.61 0.98
C VAL A 55 -7.03 6.44 0.12
N SER A 56 -7.50 5.22 0.41
CA SER A 56 -7.19 4.05 -0.42
C SER A 56 -7.83 4.15 -1.81
N GLU A 57 -9.08 4.60 -1.89
CA GLU A 57 -9.74 4.85 -3.19
C GLU A 57 -8.95 5.86 -4.03
N TYR A 58 -8.54 6.97 -3.41
CA TYR A 58 -7.72 7.97 -4.10
C TYR A 58 -6.38 7.41 -4.59
N VAL A 59 -5.70 6.60 -3.78
CA VAL A 59 -4.44 5.94 -4.19
C VAL A 59 -4.70 4.99 -5.37
N SER A 60 -5.78 4.22 -5.35
CA SER A 60 -6.18 3.39 -6.51
C SER A 60 -6.49 4.23 -7.75
N GLU A 61 -7.21 5.36 -7.60
CA GLU A 61 -7.56 6.30 -8.67
C GLU A 61 -6.30 6.92 -9.33
N LEU A 62 -5.22 7.11 -8.57
CA LEU A 62 -3.92 7.57 -9.08
C LEU A 62 -3.20 6.52 -9.96
N GLY A 63 -3.68 5.28 -9.97
CA GLY A 63 -3.12 4.20 -10.78
C GLY A 63 -2.17 3.26 -10.02
N PHE A 64 -2.08 3.37 -8.70
CA PHE A 64 -1.36 2.39 -7.89
C PHE A 64 -2.11 1.05 -7.84
N PRO A 65 -1.41 -0.09 -7.74
CA PRO A 65 -2.02 -1.42 -7.73
C PRO A 65 -2.61 -1.76 -6.35
N LEU A 66 -3.59 -0.96 -5.92
CA LEU A 66 -4.30 -1.08 -4.65
C LEU A 66 -5.75 -1.47 -4.89
N TYR A 67 -6.21 -2.54 -4.23
CA TYR A 67 -7.51 -3.14 -4.47
C TYR A 67 -8.27 -3.34 -3.16
N HIS A 68 -9.55 -2.93 -3.13
CA HIS A 68 -10.46 -3.32 -2.05
C HIS A 68 -11.01 -4.71 -2.36
N TRP A 69 -10.57 -5.71 -1.62
CA TRP A 69 -11.02 -7.08 -1.86
C TRP A 69 -12.23 -7.44 -1.00
N ARG A 70 -13.31 -7.89 -1.66
CA ARG A 70 -14.54 -8.38 -1.02
C ARG A 70 -14.92 -9.81 -1.42
N GLY A 71 -14.14 -10.43 -2.31
CA GLY A 71 -14.36 -11.80 -2.78
C GLY A 71 -13.84 -12.85 -1.81
N GLY A 72 -13.92 -14.11 -2.23
CA GLY A 72 -13.41 -15.24 -1.45
C GLY A 72 -11.88 -15.32 -1.47
N PRO A 73 -11.27 -16.06 -0.51
CA PRO A 73 -9.82 -16.27 -0.49
C PRO A 73 -9.31 -17.09 -1.68
N ARG A 74 -10.13 -17.98 -2.25
CA ARG A 74 -9.78 -18.78 -3.44
C ARG A 74 -9.68 -17.89 -4.68
N GLU A 75 -10.70 -17.10 -4.94
CA GLU A 75 -10.73 -16.14 -6.05
C GLU A 75 -9.55 -15.18 -5.99
N LEU A 76 -9.20 -14.71 -4.78
CA LEU A 76 -8.03 -13.84 -4.59
C LEU A 76 -6.72 -14.55 -4.93
N ALA A 77 -6.59 -15.81 -4.54
CA ALA A 77 -5.39 -16.60 -4.86
C ALA A 77 -5.27 -16.82 -6.38
N GLU A 78 -6.39 -17.06 -7.07
CA GLU A 78 -6.45 -17.21 -8.52
C GLU A 78 -6.08 -15.90 -9.22
N GLU A 79 -6.64 -14.75 -8.81
CA GLU A 79 -6.27 -13.42 -9.35
C GLU A 79 -4.76 -13.15 -9.18
N ILE A 80 -4.22 -13.43 -8.00
CA ILE A 80 -2.78 -13.24 -7.74
C ILE A 80 -1.96 -14.21 -8.59
N ALA A 81 -2.41 -15.44 -8.81
CA ALA A 81 -1.69 -16.44 -9.61
C ALA A 81 -1.64 -16.09 -11.10
N GLU A 82 -2.68 -15.42 -11.63
CA GLU A 82 -2.79 -15.05 -13.03
C GLU A 82 -1.85 -13.89 -13.44
N ARG A 83 -1.37 -13.09 -12.48
CA ARG A 83 -0.50 -11.93 -12.77
C ARG A 83 0.87 -12.34 -13.31
N GLY A 84 1.20 -11.93 -14.53
CA GLY A 84 2.48 -12.26 -15.15
C GLY A 84 3.67 -11.52 -14.52
N PRO A 85 4.91 -12.04 -14.60
CA PRO A 85 6.11 -11.32 -14.16
C PRO A 85 6.25 -9.92 -14.79
N GLY A 86 5.95 -9.80 -16.09
CA GLY A 86 5.99 -8.50 -16.79
C GLY A 86 4.95 -7.49 -16.30
N GLU A 87 3.79 -7.95 -15.81
CA GLU A 87 2.79 -7.08 -15.20
C GLU A 87 3.29 -6.52 -13.86
N LEU A 88 3.97 -7.36 -13.06
CA LEU A 88 4.57 -6.94 -11.79
C LEU A 88 5.71 -5.94 -12.02
N GLU A 89 6.61 -6.21 -12.96
CA GLU A 89 7.69 -5.28 -13.33
C GLU A 89 7.15 -3.92 -13.78
N GLU A 90 6.09 -3.95 -14.59
CA GLU A 90 5.41 -2.75 -15.06
C GLU A 90 4.72 -1.99 -13.91
N ALA A 91 4.10 -2.68 -12.97
CA ALA A 91 3.50 -2.07 -11.77
C ALA A 91 4.56 -1.39 -10.89
N LEU A 92 5.72 -2.03 -10.69
CA LEU A 92 6.86 -1.47 -9.97
C LEU A 92 7.38 -0.20 -10.66
N ARG A 93 7.53 -0.24 -11.99
CA ARG A 93 7.98 0.92 -12.79
C ARG A 93 7.00 2.08 -12.67
N ARG A 94 5.70 1.84 -12.90
CA ARG A 94 4.67 2.88 -12.81
C ARG A 94 4.56 3.47 -11.42
N ALA A 95 4.63 2.66 -10.37
CA ALA A 95 4.54 3.17 -9.01
C ALA A 95 5.68 4.15 -8.69
N ARG A 96 6.92 3.84 -9.11
CA ARG A 96 8.05 4.78 -8.99
C ARG A 96 7.81 6.08 -9.72
N GLU A 97 7.31 6.03 -10.95
CA GLU A 97 6.96 7.22 -11.74
C GLU A 97 5.86 8.05 -11.06
N LEU A 98 4.82 7.41 -10.53
CA LEU A 98 3.71 8.06 -9.85
C LEU A 98 4.15 8.71 -8.54
N VAL A 99 4.92 8.01 -7.69
CA VAL A 99 5.42 8.54 -6.41
C VAL A 99 6.26 9.80 -6.65
N ASN A 100 7.11 9.81 -7.67
CA ASN A 100 7.94 10.97 -8.01
C ASN A 100 7.13 12.20 -8.46
N ARG A 101 5.85 12.04 -8.80
CA ARG A 101 4.94 13.13 -9.17
C ARG A 101 4.10 13.64 -8.00
N LEU A 102 4.10 12.95 -6.85
CA LEU A 102 3.36 13.39 -5.68
C LEU A 102 4.12 14.49 -4.94
N GLU A 103 3.39 15.48 -4.43
CA GLU A 103 3.98 16.50 -3.56
C GLU A 103 4.38 15.86 -2.23
N SER A 104 5.58 16.22 -1.72
CA SER A 104 5.96 15.80 -0.37
C SER A 104 4.98 16.40 0.65
N PRO A 105 4.38 15.58 1.54
CA PRO A 105 3.46 16.09 2.56
C PRO A 105 4.14 17.06 3.52
N GLU A 106 5.45 16.92 3.73
CA GLU A 106 6.25 17.80 4.59
C GLU A 106 6.15 19.26 4.13
N HIS A 107 6.31 19.53 2.83
CA HIS A 107 6.25 20.89 2.30
C HIS A 107 4.89 21.53 2.51
N VAL A 108 3.80 20.76 2.40
CA VAL A 108 2.44 21.25 2.62
C VAL A 108 2.21 21.53 4.10
N VAL A 109 2.60 20.60 4.97
CA VAL A 109 2.43 20.72 6.41
C VAL A 109 3.21 21.92 6.95
N LEU A 110 4.49 22.05 6.59
CA LEU A 110 5.33 23.18 7.01
C LEU A 110 4.73 24.51 6.54
N ARG A 111 4.31 24.61 5.27
CA ARG A 111 3.68 25.82 4.71
C ARG A 111 2.41 26.20 5.46
N VAL A 112 1.58 25.22 5.85
CA VAL A 112 0.36 25.47 6.64
C VAL A 112 0.71 25.93 8.06
N LEU A 113 1.69 25.30 8.70
CA LEU A 113 2.14 25.67 10.04
C LEU A 113 2.70 27.10 10.07
N GLU A 114 3.54 27.47 9.10
CA GLU A 114 4.08 28.83 8.97
C GLU A 114 2.97 29.89 8.87
N ARG A 115 1.93 29.63 8.06
CA ARG A 115 0.76 30.52 7.94
C ARG A 115 0.02 30.66 9.26
N ILE A 116 -0.15 29.59 10.02
CA ILE A 116 -0.81 29.62 11.33
C ILE A 116 0.01 30.44 12.34
N VAL A 117 1.34 30.29 12.33
CA VAL A 117 2.23 31.06 13.21
C VAL A 117 2.20 32.55 12.85
N GLN A 118 2.30 32.89 11.56
CA GLN A 118 2.23 34.29 11.10
C GLN A 118 0.89 34.95 11.44
N ALA A 119 -0.23 34.25 11.27
CA ALA A 119 -1.54 34.76 11.63
C ALA A 119 -1.72 34.99 13.14
N ARG A 120 -0.94 34.29 13.99
CA ARG A 120 -0.97 34.43 15.45
C ARG A 120 0.05 35.43 16.00
N GLY A 121 1.16 35.63 15.32
CA GLY A 121 2.21 36.60 15.70
C GLY A 121 1.95 38.04 15.26
N GLY A 122 0.86 38.29 14.53
CA GLY A 122 0.39 39.63 14.13
C GLY A 122 -0.68 40.23 15.05
N ALA A 123 -0.85 39.71 16.27
CA ALA A 123 -1.74 40.24 17.31
C ALA A 123 -0.94 40.82 18.48
#